data_AF-A0AA38LGG5-F1
#
_entry.id   AF-A0AA38LGG5-F1
#
_cell.length_a   1.000
_cell.length_b   1.000
_cell.length_c   1.000
_cell.angle_alpha   90.00
_cell.angle_beta   90.00
_cell.angle_gamma   90.00
#
_symmetry.space_group_name_H-M   'P 1'
#
loop_
_entity.id
_entity.type
_entity.pdbx_description
1 polymer ?
#
loop_
_entity_poly.entity_id
_entity_poly.type
_entity_poly.pdbx_seq_one_letter_code
_entity_poly.pdbx_strand_id
1 'polypeptide(L)'
;GVTVVVDLDEQKIIGYMDRLKIAIPEAKRIDYRRSRQKPPFGLKTNPISIEHPEGPSFKLHVHMVEWANWKFHVGFDLKGVYIK
;
A
#
# COMPACT_ATOMS: atom_id res chain seq x y z
N GLY A 1 -24.38 15.31 1.27
CA GLY A 1 -22.93 15.24 1.19
C GLY A 1 -22.43 16.64 1.41
N VAL A 2 -21.34 16.75 2.16
CA VAL A 2 -20.66 18.01 2.45
C VAL A 2 -19.50 18.14 1.48
N THR A 3 -19.37 19.29 0.83
CA THR A 3 -18.21 19.67 0.02
C THR A 3 -17.55 20.89 0.65
N VAL A 4 -16.24 20.82 0.87
CA VAL A 4 -15.43 21.92 1.41
C VAL A 4 -14.28 22.16 0.45
N VAL A 5 -14.05 23.42 0.09
CA VAL A 5 -12.90 23.86 -0.73
C VAL A 5 -11.97 24.67 0.16
N VAL A 6 -10.69 24.29 0.19
CA VAL A 6 -9.66 24.89 1.05
C VAL A 6 -8.56 25.44 0.17
N ASP A 7 -8.16 26.68 0.46
CA ASP A 7 -6.93 27.27 -0.03
C ASP A 7 -5.79 26.84 0.90
N LEU A 8 -4.80 26.12 0.37
CA LEU A 8 -3.69 25.60 1.16
C LEU A 8 -2.60 26.65 1.43
N ASP A 9 -2.52 27.71 0.61
CA ASP A 9 -1.54 28.79 0.78
C ASP A 9 -2.01 29.76 1.87
N GLU A 10 -3.29 30.15 1.83
CA GLU A 10 -3.90 31.02 2.83
C GLU A 10 -4.44 30.27 4.06
N GLN A 11 -4.43 28.94 4.04
CA GLN A 11 -4.96 28.06 5.09
C GLN A 11 -6.41 28.36 5.50
N LYS A 12 -7.26 28.73 4.52
CA LYS A 12 -8.65 29.14 4.75
C LYS A 12 -9.64 28.34 3.92
N ILE A 13 -10.87 28.20 4.44
CA ILE A 13 -11.99 27.65 3.68
C ILE A 13 -12.49 28.74 2.72
N ILE A 14 -12.50 28.45 1.43
CA ILE A 14 -12.96 29.36 0.37
C ILE A 14 -14.30 28.95 -0.25
N GLY A 15 -14.80 27.76 0.10
CA GLY A 15 -16.11 27.29 -0.36
C GLY A 15 -16.69 26.24 0.59
N TYR A 16 -17.99 26.32 0.83
CA TYR A 16 -18.74 25.39 1.67
C TYR A 16 -20.12 25.11 1.07
N MET A 17 -20.48 23.83 0.97
CA MET A 17 -21.79 23.42 0.46
C MET A 17 -22.22 22.09 1.10
N ASP A 18 -23.36 22.10 1.81
CA ASP A 18 -24.00 20.91 2.36
C ASP A 18 -25.38 20.70 1.73
N ARG A 19 -25.50 19.64 0.90
CA ARG A 19 -26.69 19.41 0.06
C ARG A 19 -27.53 18.20 0.43
N LEU A 20 -26.99 17.23 1.18
CA LEU A 20 -27.72 15.98 1.47
C LEU A 20 -27.42 15.52 2.89
N LYS A 21 -28.49 15.15 3.61
CA LYS A 21 -28.40 14.48 4.91
C LYS A 21 -28.61 12.98 4.68
N ILE A 22 -27.54 12.20 4.83
CA ILE A 22 -27.52 10.74 4.66
C ILE A 22 -27.03 10.14 5.98
N ALA A 23 -27.61 9.02 6.41
CA ALA A 23 -27.16 8.33 7.61
C ALA A 23 -25.69 7.87 7.45
N ILE A 24 -24.91 8.00 8.52
CA ILE A 24 -23.52 7.51 8.56
C ILE A 24 -23.57 5.98 8.70
N PRO A 25 -22.87 5.21 7.84
CA PRO A 25 -22.82 3.75 7.98
C PRO A 25 -22.25 3.32 9.34
N GLU A 26 -22.74 2.20 9.87
CA GLU A 26 -22.20 1.64 11.11
C GLU A 26 -20.73 1.21 10.95
N ALA A 27 -19.92 1.45 11.96
CA ALA A 27 -18.52 1.01 12.00
C ALA A 27 -18.35 -0.51 12.25
N LYS A 28 -19.43 -1.29 12.12
CA LYS A 28 -19.40 -2.72 12.41
C LYS A 28 -18.75 -3.47 11.24
N ARG A 29 -17.77 -4.32 11.54
CA ARG A 29 -17.07 -5.22 10.58
C ARG A 29 -16.24 -4.51 9.47
N ILE A 30 -15.85 -3.25 9.66
CA ILE A 30 -14.96 -2.54 8.73
C ILE A 30 -13.47 -2.61 9.09
N ASP A 31 -13.14 -3.06 10.31
CA ASP A 31 -11.74 -3.19 10.74
C ASP A 31 -11.09 -4.44 10.14
N TYR A 32 -10.06 -4.23 9.31
CA TYR A 32 -9.34 -5.30 8.62
C TYR A 32 -8.22 -5.90 9.48
N ARG A 33 -7.86 -5.28 10.62
CA ARG A 33 -6.78 -5.80 11.47
C ARG A 33 -7.25 -7.06 12.18
N ARG A 34 -6.46 -8.11 12.06
CA ARG A 34 -6.78 -9.44 12.63
C ARG A 34 -7.13 -9.39 14.12
N SER A 35 -6.47 -8.55 14.91
CA SER A 35 -6.71 -8.40 16.36
C SER A 35 -8.06 -7.78 16.72
N ARG A 36 -8.74 -7.15 15.75
CA ARG A 36 -10.04 -6.49 15.91
C ARG A 36 -11.18 -7.27 15.24
N GLN A 37 -10.84 -8.37 14.56
CA GLN A 37 -11.79 -9.24 13.90
C GLN A 37 -12.26 -10.37 14.84
N LYS A 38 -13.47 -10.87 14.58
CA LYS A 38 -14.07 -11.99 15.33
C LYS A 38 -14.21 -13.20 14.40
N PRO A 39 -14.13 -14.44 14.91
CA PRO A 39 -14.41 -15.65 14.15
C PRO A 39 -15.81 -15.64 13.50
N PRO A 40 -16.03 -16.42 12.42
CA PRO A 40 -15.06 -17.34 11.81
C PRO A 40 -14.04 -16.60 10.93
N PHE A 41 -12.79 -17.06 10.99
CA PHE A 41 -11.79 -16.69 9.98
C PHE A 41 -11.95 -17.61 8.76
N GLY A 42 -11.50 -17.15 7.59
CA GLY A 42 -11.51 -17.96 6.36
C GLY A 42 -10.74 -19.28 6.50
N LEU A 43 -10.84 -20.14 5.48
CA LEU A 43 -10.21 -21.46 5.49
C LEU A 43 -8.72 -21.36 5.86
N LYS A 44 -8.28 -22.16 6.84
CA LYS A 44 -6.87 -22.25 7.20
C LYS A 44 -6.10 -22.85 6.04
N THR A 45 -5.09 -22.14 5.56
CA THR A 45 -4.17 -22.62 4.52
C THR A 45 -3.02 -23.40 5.16
N ASN A 46 -2.57 -24.47 4.50
CA ASN A 46 -1.37 -25.19 4.91
C ASN A 46 -0.12 -24.32 4.66
N PRO A 47 0.93 -24.44 5.50
CA PRO A 47 2.17 -23.69 5.31
C PRO A 47 2.93 -24.18 4.07
N ILE A 48 3.73 -23.30 3.48
CA ILE A 48 4.67 -23.59 2.38
C ILE A 48 6.07 -23.21 2.87
N SER A 49 7.07 -24.07 2.62
CA SER A 49 8.49 -23.75 2.82
C SER A 49 9.16 -23.57 1.46
N ILE A 50 9.97 -22.53 1.31
CA ILE A 50 10.74 -22.23 0.09
C ILE A 50 12.21 -22.06 0.49
N GLU A 51 13.08 -22.88 -0.08
CA GLU A 51 14.51 -22.91 0.24
C GLU A 51 15.35 -22.82 -1.03
N HIS A 52 16.44 -22.07 -0.95
CA HIS A 52 17.47 -21.96 -2.00
C HIS A 52 18.82 -22.35 -1.40
N PRO A 53 19.21 -23.64 -1.43
CA PRO A 53 20.41 -24.14 -0.74
C PRO A 53 21.70 -23.43 -1.16
N GLU A 54 21.79 -23.02 -2.42
CA GLU A 54 22.93 -22.31 -2.99
C GLU A 54 22.78 -20.77 -2.94
N GLY A 55 21.72 -20.28 -2.28
CA GLY A 55 21.38 -18.86 -2.22
C GLY A 55 20.64 -18.35 -3.47
N PRO A 56 20.40 -17.03 -3.54
CA PRO A 56 19.73 -16.42 -4.69
C PRO A 56 20.61 -16.47 -5.95
N SER A 57 19.99 -16.69 -7.11
CA SER A 57 20.70 -16.68 -8.39
C SER A 57 21.08 -15.28 -8.91
N PHE A 58 20.84 -14.22 -8.12
CA PHE A 58 21.21 -12.85 -8.46
C PHE A 58 22.34 -12.34 -7.58
N LYS A 59 23.16 -11.44 -8.13
CA LYS A 59 24.14 -10.65 -7.38
C LYS A 59 23.64 -9.22 -7.26
N LEU A 60 23.88 -8.62 -6.10
CA LEU A 60 23.54 -7.22 -5.83
C LEU A 60 24.80 -6.45 -5.47
N HIS A 61 25.13 -5.45 -6.26
CA HIS A 61 26.20 -4.50 -5.99
C HIS A 61 25.60 -3.10 -5.87
N VAL A 62 25.39 -2.65 -4.63
CA VAL A 62 24.66 -1.43 -4.31
C VAL A 62 23.24 -1.48 -4.90
N HIS A 63 23.03 -0.85 -6.06
CA HIS A 63 21.75 -0.82 -6.78
C HIS A 63 21.79 -1.60 -8.11
N MET A 64 22.95 -2.16 -8.48
CA MET A 64 23.11 -2.97 -9.68
C MET A 64 22.75 -4.43 -9.37
N VAL A 65 21.77 -4.95 -10.10
CA VAL A 65 21.35 -6.36 -10.08
C VAL A 65 21.92 -7.06 -11.30
N GLU A 66 22.62 -8.16 -11.07
CA GLU A 66 22.99 -9.13 -12.12
C GLU A 66 22.22 -10.42 -11.87
N TRP A 67 21.41 -10.85 -12.83
CA TRP A 67 20.59 -12.05 -12.71
C TRP A 67 20.45 -12.77 -14.04
N ALA A 68 20.92 -14.02 -14.10
CA ALA A 68 21.06 -14.77 -15.36
C ALA A 68 21.82 -13.94 -16.41
N ASN A 69 21.20 -13.63 -17.54
CA ASN A 69 21.74 -12.79 -18.61
C ASN A 69 21.35 -11.31 -18.49
N TRP A 70 20.70 -10.90 -17.39
CA TRP A 70 20.28 -9.53 -17.13
C TRP A 70 21.27 -8.80 -16.23
N LYS A 71 21.47 -7.51 -16.54
CA LYS A 71 22.20 -6.57 -15.71
C LYS A 71 21.48 -5.23 -15.76
N PHE A 72 20.97 -4.77 -14.62
CA PHE A 72 20.18 -3.53 -14.53
C PHE A 72 20.38 -2.84 -13.18
N HIS A 73 20.08 -1.55 -13.12
CA HIS A 73 20.15 -0.70 -11.94
C HIS A 73 18.74 -0.40 -11.40
N VAL A 74 18.52 -0.65 -10.12
CA VAL A 74 17.27 -0.32 -9.41
C VAL A 74 17.40 1.02 -8.71
N GLY A 75 16.67 2.03 -9.18
CA GLY A 75 16.66 3.37 -8.57
C GLY A 75 15.34 3.68 -7.87
N PHE A 76 15.41 4.60 -6.90
CA PHE A 76 14.25 5.14 -6.20
C PHE A 76 14.41 6.64 -6.00
N ASP A 77 13.36 7.40 -6.32
CA ASP A 77 13.23 8.81 -6.00
C ASP A 77 11.80 9.15 -5.54
N LEU A 78 11.54 10.43 -5.26
CA LEU A 78 10.23 10.91 -4.79
C LEU A 78 9.09 10.64 -5.79
N LYS A 79 9.40 10.45 -7.08
CA LYS A 79 8.40 10.16 -8.13
C LYS A 79 8.19 8.66 -8.29
N GLY A 80 9.16 7.82 -7.94
CA GLY A 80 8.94 6.39 -7.81
C GLY A 80 10.19 5.52 -7.94
N VAL A 81 9.93 4.23 -8.18
CA VAL A 81 10.95 3.20 -8.43
C VAL A 81 11.13 3.04 -9.95
N TYR A 82 12.38 2.86 -10.39
CA TYR A 82 12.69 2.64 -11.80
C TYR A 82 13.82 1.62 -12.00
N ILE A 83 13.88 1.04 -13.20
CA ILE A 83 14.91 0.09 -13.65
C ILE A 83 15.61 0.69 -14.88
N LYS A 84 16.94 0.68 -14.90
CA LYS A 84 17.79 1.17 -16.01
C LYS A 84 18.82 0.12 -16.42
#